data_AF-A0A0A2VPZ5-F1
#
_entry.id   AF-A0A0A2VPZ5-F1
#
_cell.length_a   1.000
_cell.length_b   1.000
_cell.length_c   1.000
_cell.angle_alpha   90.00
_cell.angle_beta   90.00
_cell.angle_gamma   90.00
#
_symmetry.space_group_name_H-M   'P 1'
#
loop_
_entity.id
_entity.type
_entity.pdbx_description
1 polymer ?
#
loop_
_entity_poly.entity_id
_entity_poly.type
_entity_poly.pdbx_seq_one_letter_code
_entity_poly.pdbx_strand_id
1 'polypeptide(L)'
;MHDLRSGLEVHQRPIHVPSLQEQRVIENATIEGTKHVFGEELCRAVRKVYTHGQTKASVTTVLPKWGGPVDCLISLDIREEEVDQLALALFNAKVTWVQQGLHVVLRDGFTIILTCAEAEVTLKGATDKAIVDVFGSQTCDAVNESRIRKREWEAGEQLTHCVSMIITKSGAIISISLSLESGIQIQNMLYT
;
A
#
# COMPACT_ATOMS: atom_id res chain seq x y z
N MET A 1 -47.63 -33.29 43.34
CA MET A 1 -48.81 -32.59 42.79
C MET A 1 -48.34 -31.19 42.39
N HIS A 2 -48.16 -30.99 41.08
CA HIS A 2 -47.99 -29.75 40.28
C HIS A 2 -46.98 -28.67 40.76
N ASP A 3 -45.86 -28.36 40.11
CA ASP A 3 -45.50 -28.10 38.69
C ASP A 3 -45.68 -26.64 38.26
N LEU A 4 -44.74 -26.19 37.41
CA LEU A 4 -44.71 -24.99 36.54
C LEU A 4 -44.20 -23.65 37.12
N ARG A 5 -42.86 -23.48 37.13
CA ARG A 5 -42.23 -22.18 36.79
C ARG A 5 -41.89 -22.20 35.30
N SER A 6 -42.74 -21.55 34.51
CA SER A 6 -42.61 -21.39 33.06
C SER A 6 -41.36 -20.59 32.69
N GLY A 7 -40.54 -21.17 31.81
CA GLY A 7 -39.47 -20.47 31.11
C GLY A 7 -40.00 -19.39 30.18
N LEU A 8 -39.29 -18.26 30.17
CA LEU A 8 -39.23 -17.34 29.04
C LEU A 8 -37.82 -17.49 28.47
N GLU A 9 -37.62 -18.54 27.68
CA GLU A 9 -36.49 -18.58 26.75
C GLU A 9 -36.78 -17.52 25.70
N VAL A 10 -36.14 -16.36 25.85
CA VAL A 10 -36.01 -15.40 24.75
C VAL A 10 -35.12 -16.09 23.72
N HIS A 11 -35.76 -16.78 22.78
CA HIS A 11 -35.14 -17.27 21.57
C HIS A 11 -34.69 -16.06 20.76
N GLN A 12 -33.54 -15.50 21.14
CA GLN A 12 -32.78 -14.60 20.29
C GLN A 12 -32.34 -15.44 19.11
N ARG A 13 -33.17 -15.46 18.07
CA ARG A 13 -32.72 -15.84 16.74
C ARG A 13 -31.47 -15.01 16.48
N PRO A 14 -30.32 -15.62 16.15
CA PRO A 14 -29.19 -14.84 15.70
C PRO A 14 -29.71 -13.96 14.57
N ILE A 15 -29.65 -12.64 14.76
CA ILE A 15 -29.80 -11.73 13.65
C ILE A 15 -28.66 -12.13 12.73
N HIS A 16 -28.99 -12.86 11.66
CA HIS A 16 -28.06 -13.04 10.57
C HIS A 16 -27.92 -11.66 9.95
N VAL A 17 -26.97 -10.89 10.51
CA VAL A 17 -26.40 -9.74 9.83
C VAL A 17 -25.78 -10.35 8.58
N PRO A 18 -26.30 -10.07 7.37
CA PRO A 18 -25.63 -10.50 6.16
C PRO A 18 -24.19 -10.01 6.28
N SER A 19 -23.22 -10.91 6.10
CA SER A 19 -21.81 -10.55 6.15
C SER A 19 -21.58 -9.34 5.26
N LEU A 20 -21.39 -8.18 5.89
CA LEU A 20 -20.97 -6.98 5.21
C LEU A 20 -19.58 -7.27 4.64
N GLN A 21 -19.38 -6.89 3.38
CA GLN A 21 -18.10 -6.42 2.85
C GLN A 21 -17.06 -7.48 2.45
N GLU A 22 -17.20 -8.02 1.24
CA GLU A 22 -16.02 -8.53 0.53
C GLU A 22 -15.41 -7.43 -0.34
N GLN A 23 -14.34 -6.82 0.16
CA GLN A 23 -13.41 -6.01 -0.63
C GLN A 23 -12.83 -6.85 -1.78
N ARG A 24 -12.68 -6.27 -2.98
CA ARG A 24 -12.06 -7.01 -4.09
C ARG A 24 -10.54 -6.84 -3.97
N VAL A 25 -9.87 -7.94 -3.62
CA VAL A 25 -8.40 -8.03 -3.57
C VAL A 25 -7.94 -8.81 -4.78
N ILE A 26 -6.96 -8.27 -5.51
CA ILE A 26 -6.37 -8.87 -6.69
C ILE A 26 -4.86 -8.89 -6.44
N GLU A 27 -4.25 -10.06 -6.51
CA GLU A 27 -2.86 -10.26 -6.13
C GLU A 27 -2.05 -10.76 -7.32
N ASN A 28 -0.75 -10.48 -7.29
CA ASN A 28 0.25 -11.00 -8.20
C ASN A 28 0.04 -10.56 -9.65
N ALA A 29 0.54 -9.37 -9.98
CA ALA A 29 0.48 -8.76 -11.31
C ALA A 29 1.38 -9.48 -12.33
N THR A 30 1.08 -9.32 -13.62
CA THR A 30 1.95 -9.83 -14.69
C THR A 30 3.26 -9.04 -14.69
N ILE A 31 4.36 -9.66 -15.14
CA ILE A 31 5.67 -8.98 -15.20
C ILE A 31 5.60 -7.86 -16.23
N GLU A 32 4.99 -8.13 -17.37
CA GLU A 32 4.76 -7.22 -18.48
C GLU A 32 3.89 -6.05 -18.07
N GLY A 33 2.75 -6.30 -17.40
CA GLY A 33 1.88 -5.25 -16.88
C GLY A 33 2.58 -4.37 -15.84
N THR A 34 3.34 -4.98 -14.94
CA THR A 34 4.15 -4.23 -13.96
C THR A 34 5.20 -3.35 -14.64
N LYS A 35 5.89 -3.87 -15.68
CA LYS A 35 6.85 -3.06 -16.47
C LYS A 35 6.15 -1.94 -17.23
N HIS A 36 4.95 -2.20 -17.76
CA HIS A 36 4.20 -1.22 -18.52
C HIS A 36 3.77 -0.03 -17.65
N VAL A 37 3.26 -0.31 -16.44
CA VAL A 37 2.76 0.72 -15.52
C VAL A 37 3.89 1.44 -14.79
N PHE A 38 4.87 0.70 -14.27
CA PHE A 38 5.87 1.23 -13.34
C PHE A 38 7.28 1.35 -13.94
N GLY A 39 7.47 0.93 -15.19
CA GLY A 39 8.79 0.87 -15.82
C GLY A 39 9.61 -0.36 -15.41
N GLU A 40 10.71 -0.57 -16.11
CA GLU A 40 11.56 -1.75 -15.93
C GLU A 40 12.31 -1.73 -14.59
N GLU A 41 12.79 -0.56 -14.16
CA GLU A 41 13.55 -0.43 -12.91
C GLU A 41 12.71 -0.78 -11.68
N LEU A 42 11.53 -0.16 -11.54
CA LEU A 42 10.64 -0.46 -10.42
C LEU A 42 10.08 -1.89 -10.52
N CYS A 43 9.76 -2.38 -11.72
CA CYS A 43 9.37 -3.78 -11.87
C CYS A 43 10.48 -4.73 -11.39
N ARG A 44 11.75 -4.45 -11.66
CA ARG A 44 12.88 -5.22 -11.12
C ARG A 44 12.94 -5.11 -9.60
N ALA A 45 12.62 -3.97 -9.01
CA ALA A 45 12.65 -3.80 -7.56
C ALA A 45 11.54 -4.57 -6.82
N VAL A 46 10.40 -4.77 -7.46
CA VAL A 46 9.28 -5.57 -6.91
C VAL A 46 9.66 -7.05 -6.80
N ARG A 47 9.37 -7.64 -5.63
CA ARG A 47 9.55 -9.06 -5.34
C ARG A 47 8.80 -9.92 -6.35
N LYS A 48 9.44 -11.02 -6.78
CA LYS A 48 8.84 -11.99 -7.70
C LYS A 48 8.32 -13.18 -6.93
N VAL A 49 7.13 -13.64 -7.29
CA VAL A 49 6.48 -14.81 -6.71
C VAL A 49 6.17 -15.82 -7.81
N TYR A 50 6.19 -17.11 -7.48
CA TYR A 50 5.82 -18.17 -8.41
C TYR A 50 4.43 -18.67 -8.04
N THR A 51 3.47 -18.47 -8.92
CA THR A 51 2.06 -18.84 -8.70
C THR A 51 1.46 -19.40 -9.98
N HIS A 52 0.66 -20.47 -9.87
CA HIS A 52 0.03 -21.13 -11.02
C HIS A 52 0.99 -21.48 -12.17
N GLY A 53 2.23 -21.84 -11.87
CA GLY A 53 3.23 -22.21 -12.88
C GLY A 53 3.89 -21.02 -13.60
N GLN A 54 3.68 -19.80 -13.13
CA GLN A 54 4.22 -18.59 -13.75
C GLN A 54 4.87 -17.67 -12.71
N THR A 55 5.94 -16.98 -13.11
CA THR A 55 6.54 -15.92 -12.31
C THR A 55 5.72 -14.64 -12.46
N LYS A 56 5.33 -14.04 -11.34
CA LYS A 56 4.53 -12.81 -11.26
C LYS A 56 5.19 -11.79 -10.33
N ALA A 57 4.79 -10.53 -10.43
CA ALA A 57 5.23 -9.47 -9.52
C ALA A 57 4.32 -9.43 -8.29
N SER A 58 4.91 -9.30 -7.09
CA SER A 58 4.18 -9.17 -5.81
C SER A 58 3.56 -7.77 -5.71
N VAL A 59 2.45 -7.60 -6.43
CA VAL A 59 1.64 -6.38 -6.48
C VAL A 59 0.22 -6.74 -6.15
N THR A 60 -0.36 -6.04 -5.18
CA THR A 60 -1.73 -6.25 -4.71
C THR A 60 -2.55 -5.00 -4.96
N THR A 61 -3.70 -5.15 -5.62
CA THR A 61 -4.69 -4.10 -5.79
C THR A 61 -5.91 -4.40 -4.95
N VAL A 62 -6.36 -3.39 -4.24
CA VAL A 62 -7.46 -3.47 -3.30
C VAL A 62 -8.50 -2.42 -3.66
N LEU A 63 -9.67 -2.90 -4.09
CA LEU A 63 -10.81 -2.08 -4.48
C LEU A 63 -11.93 -2.20 -3.43
N PRO A 64 -12.28 -1.12 -2.71
CA PRO A 64 -13.41 -1.11 -1.80
C PRO A 64 -14.73 -1.17 -2.59
N LYS A 65 -15.73 -1.91 -2.09
CA LYS A 65 -17.06 -1.93 -2.72
C LYS A 65 -17.88 -0.65 -2.42
N TRP A 66 -17.74 -0.06 -1.22
CA TRP A 66 -18.44 1.18 -0.82
C TRP A 66 -17.69 1.98 0.25
N GLY A 67 -17.46 3.27 0.01
CA GLY A 67 -17.30 4.31 1.05
C GLY A 67 -16.13 4.18 2.04
N GLY A 68 -14.94 3.83 1.58
CA GLY A 68 -13.71 3.84 2.42
C GLY A 68 -12.97 5.19 2.43
N PRO A 69 -12.01 5.39 3.35
CA PRO A 69 -11.16 6.58 3.35
C PRO A 69 -10.23 6.66 2.12
N VAL A 70 -9.95 5.51 1.50
CA VAL A 70 -9.20 5.35 0.24
C VAL A 70 -10.11 4.69 -0.78
N ASP A 71 -10.13 5.20 -2.02
CA ASP A 71 -11.01 4.70 -3.08
C ASP A 71 -10.38 3.54 -3.89
N CYS A 72 -9.05 3.42 -3.91
CA CYS A 72 -8.29 2.27 -4.41
C CYS A 72 -6.89 2.28 -3.78
N LEU A 73 -6.37 1.11 -3.40
CA LEU A 73 -5.00 0.96 -2.89
C LEU A 73 -4.24 -0.04 -3.76
N ILE A 74 -3.06 0.36 -4.25
CA ILE A 74 -2.11 -0.54 -4.91
C ILE A 74 -0.86 -0.63 -4.03
N SER A 75 -0.48 -1.85 -3.67
CA SER A 75 0.68 -2.14 -2.83
C SER A 75 1.69 -2.99 -3.58
N LEU A 76 2.96 -2.59 -3.50
CA LEU A 76 4.10 -3.25 -4.11
C LEU A 76 5.00 -3.78 -2.99
N ASP A 77 5.28 -5.09 -2.98
CA ASP A 77 6.26 -5.69 -2.09
C ASP A 77 7.65 -5.62 -2.73
N ILE A 78 8.55 -4.90 -2.07
CA ILE A 78 9.86 -4.49 -2.54
C ILE A 78 10.93 -5.37 -1.92
N ARG A 79 11.91 -5.75 -2.74
CA ARG A 79 13.09 -6.53 -2.30
C ARG A 79 13.97 -5.70 -1.36
N GLU A 80 14.59 -6.36 -0.38
CA GLU A 80 15.43 -5.74 0.66
C GLU A 80 16.53 -4.85 0.06
N GLU A 81 17.21 -5.34 -0.97
CA GLU A 81 18.31 -4.65 -1.63
C GLU A 81 17.93 -3.35 -2.37
N GLU A 82 16.63 -3.09 -2.55
CA GLU A 82 16.11 -1.91 -3.28
C GLU A 82 15.48 -0.88 -2.32
N VAL A 83 15.35 -1.22 -1.04
CA VAL A 83 14.66 -0.40 -0.03
C VAL A 83 15.34 0.97 0.13
N ASP A 84 16.66 1.02 0.30
CA ASP A 84 17.39 2.28 0.53
C ASP A 84 17.25 3.22 -0.67
N GLN A 85 17.40 2.69 -1.89
CA GLN A 85 17.27 3.49 -3.12
C GLN A 85 15.85 4.06 -3.26
N LEU A 86 14.81 3.27 -3.03
CA LEU A 86 13.43 3.73 -3.16
C LEU A 86 13.01 4.68 -2.04
N ALA A 87 13.47 4.45 -0.81
CA ALA A 87 13.25 5.37 0.31
C ALA A 87 13.92 6.73 0.04
N LEU A 88 15.12 6.72 -0.52
CA LEU A 88 15.83 7.93 -0.90
C LEU A 88 15.11 8.66 -2.04
N ALA A 89 14.70 7.95 -3.09
CA ALA A 89 14.03 8.53 -4.25
C ALA A 89 12.67 9.15 -3.89
N LEU A 90 11.87 8.47 -3.05
CA LEU A 90 10.51 8.89 -2.72
C LEU A 90 10.44 9.93 -1.60
N PHE A 91 11.27 9.77 -0.57
CA PHE A 91 11.14 10.51 0.68
C PHE A 91 12.42 11.25 1.09
N ASN A 92 13.47 11.20 0.27
CA ASN A 92 14.79 11.72 0.59
C ASN A 92 15.28 11.19 1.97
N ALA A 93 15.02 9.91 2.23
CA ALA A 93 15.40 9.23 3.45
C ALA A 93 16.39 8.11 3.13
N LYS A 94 17.56 8.14 3.75
CA LYS A 94 18.52 7.03 3.66
C LYS A 94 18.20 6.01 4.75
N VAL A 95 18.13 4.74 4.39
CA VAL A 95 17.70 3.67 5.28
C VAL A 95 18.75 2.58 5.32
N THR A 96 19.14 2.17 6.53
CA THR A 96 20.14 1.12 6.69
C THR A 96 19.84 0.28 7.92
N TRP A 97 19.82 -1.03 7.74
CA TRP A 97 19.82 -1.98 8.84
C TRP A 97 21.25 -2.14 9.39
N VAL A 98 21.44 -1.84 10.66
CA VAL A 98 22.73 -1.97 11.37
C VAL A 98 22.52 -2.86 12.58
N GLN A 99 23.17 -4.03 12.59
CA GLN A 99 22.99 -5.05 13.62
C GLN A 99 21.52 -5.47 13.78
N GLN A 100 20.87 -5.06 14.88
CA GLN A 100 19.46 -5.33 15.19
C GLN A 100 18.60 -4.07 15.14
N GLY A 101 19.13 -2.96 14.63
CA GLY A 101 18.41 -1.68 14.57
C GLY A 101 18.25 -1.14 13.16
N LEU A 102 17.19 -0.37 12.97
CA LEU A 102 16.92 0.38 11.75
C LEU A 102 17.37 1.82 11.92
N HIS A 103 18.27 2.27 11.05
CA HIS A 103 18.73 3.65 10.99
C HIS A 103 18.05 4.35 9.81
N VAL A 104 17.34 5.45 10.08
CA VAL A 104 16.72 6.30 9.06
C VAL A 104 17.32 7.69 9.17
N VAL A 105 18.05 8.12 8.15
CA VAL A 105 18.68 9.44 8.07
C VAL A 105 17.86 10.32 7.13
N LEU A 106 17.34 11.43 7.66
CA LEU A 106 16.58 12.44 6.92
C LEU A 106 17.51 13.56 6.41
N ARG A 107 17.02 14.36 5.46
CA ARG A 107 17.80 15.38 4.70
C ARG A 107 18.63 16.33 5.56
N ASP A 108 18.13 16.67 6.75
CA ASP A 108 18.76 17.64 7.65
C ASP A 108 19.74 17.00 8.65
N GLY A 109 20.16 15.76 8.39
CA GLY A 109 21.09 15.00 9.24
C GLY A 109 20.44 14.37 10.47
N PHE A 110 19.13 14.59 10.68
CA PHE A 110 18.39 13.93 11.74
C PHE A 110 18.36 12.42 11.50
N THR A 111 18.79 11.65 12.50
CA THR A 111 18.85 10.20 12.44
C THR A 111 17.89 9.60 13.46
N ILE A 112 16.94 8.81 12.99
CA ILE A 112 16.07 7.98 13.83
C ILE A 112 16.70 6.59 13.92
N ILE A 113 16.91 6.11 15.14
CA ILE A 113 17.42 4.77 15.40
C ILE A 113 16.34 3.98 16.15
N LEU A 114 15.84 2.92 15.53
CA LEU A 114 14.90 1.98 16.15
C LEU A 114 15.68 0.73 16.54
N THR A 115 15.74 0.40 17.84
CA THR A 115 16.58 -0.66 18.39
C THR A 115 15.86 -2.00 18.60
N CYS A 116 14.66 -2.17 18.05
CA CYS A 116 13.92 -3.43 18.12
C CYS A 116 14.14 -4.29 16.88
N ALA A 117 14.26 -5.61 17.09
CA ALA A 117 14.53 -6.58 16.02
C ALA A 117 13.42 -6.65 14.95
N GLU A 118 12.19 -6.31 15.33
CA GLU A 118 11.00 -6.24 14.49
C GLU A 118 10.57 -4.79 14.25
N ALA A 119 11.54 -3.88 14.15
CA ALA A 119 11.24 -2.47 13.86
C ALA A 119 10.53 -2.34 12.52
N GLU A 120 9.42 -1.60 12.54
CA GLU A 120 8.73 -1.16 11.34
C GLU A 120 8.68 0.37 11.36
N VAL A 121 8.99 0.99 10.22
CA VAL A 121 8.86 2.44 10.05
C VAL A 121 8.02 2.73 8.82
N THR A 122 7.12 3.70 8.95
CA THR A 122 6.34 4.19 7.81
C THR A 122 6.88 5.55 7.38
N LEU A 123 7.29 5.66 6.12
CA LEU A 123 7.62 6.91 5.45
C LEU A 123 6.41 7.42 4.68
N LYS A 124 6.13 8.72 4.79
CA LYS A 124 5.07 9.44 4.07
C LYS A 124 5.58 10.83 3.69
N GLY A 125 4.84 11.51 2.82
CA GLY A 125 5.19 12.87 2.39
C GLY A 125 6.02 12.85 1.11
N ALA A 126 5.54 12.17 0.08
CA ALA A 126 6.18 12.19 -1.23
C ALA A 126 5.88 13.52 -1.95
N THR A 127 6.79 13.95 -2.82
CA THR A 127 6.55 15.07 -3.74
C THR A 127 6.00 14.54 -5.06
N ASP A 128 5.19 15.33 -5.78
CA ASP A 128 4.72 14.96 -7.12
C ASP A 128 5.89 14.63 -8.05
N LYS A 129 6.99 15.40 -7.95
CA LYS A 129 8.22 15.11 -8.69
C LYS A 129 8.78 13.72 -8.38
N ALA A 130 8.89 13.36 -7.10
CA ALA A 130 9.38 12.03 -6.70
C ALA A 130 8.46 10.91 -7.17
N ILE A 131 7.14 11.14 -7.18
CA ILE A 131 6.16 10.19 -7.70
C ILE A 131 6.34 10.00 -9.21
N VAL A 132 6.52 11.08 -9.97
CA VAL A 132 6.80 11.00 -11.42
C VAL A 132 8.11 10.26 -11.69
N ASP A 133 9.17 10.60 -10.96
CA ASP A 133 10.50 10.02 -11.16
C ASP A 133 10.51 8.51 -10.88
N VAL A 134 9.69 8.01 -9.93
CA VAL A 134 9.67 6.60 -9.51
C VAL A 134 8.57 5.77 -10.18
N PHE A 135 7.37 6.32 -10.34
CA PHE A 135 6.21 5.58 -10.86
C PHE A 135 5.71 6.07 -12.23
N GLY A 136 6.29 7.13 -12.77
CA GLY A 136 5.85 7.77 -14.02
C GLY A 136 4.68 8.75 -13.84
N SER A 137 4.45 9.54 -14.89
CA SER A 137 3.43 10.60 -14.89
C SER A 137 2.01 10.06 -14.74
N GLN A 138 1.68 8.94 -15.38
CA GLN A 138 0.36 8.34 -15.29
C GLN A 138 -0.04 8.01 -13.85
N THR A 139 0.89 7.45 -13.07
CA THR A 139 0.63 7.16 -11.65
C THR A 139 0.49 8.44 -10.84
N CYS A 140 1.30 9.47 -11.13
CA CYS A 140 1.18 10.78 -10.47
C CYS A 140 -0.18 11.44 -10.74
N ASP A 141 -0.65 11.41 -11.98
CA ASP A 141 -1.95 11.96 -12.36
C ASP A 141 -3.09 11.22 -11.62
N ALA A 142 -3.02 9.89 -11.57
CA ALA A 142 -3.98 9.07 -10.84
C ALA A 142 -3.99 9.34 -9.33
N VAL A 143 -2.84 9.63 -8.72
CA VAL A 143 -2.72 10.07 -7.32
C VAL A 143 -3.39 11.43 -7.12
N ASN A 144 -3.14 12.36 -8.04
CA ASN A 144 -3.68 13.73 -8.04
C ASN A 144 -5.21 13.77 -8.17
N GLU A 145 -5.80 12.75 -8.78
CA GLU A 145 -7.26 12.60 -8.88
C GLU A 145 -7.91 12.08 -7.59
N SER A 146 -7.12 11.50 -6.67
CA SER A 146 -7.62 10.92 -5.43
C SER A 146 -8.25 11.96 -4.50
N ARG A 147 -9.24 11.53 -3.71
CA ARG A 147 -9.89 12.38 -2.70
C ARG A 147 -8.93 12.83 -1.60
N ILE A 148 -7.94 12.00 -1.27
CA ILE A 148 -6.94 12.32 -0.25
C ILE A 148 -6.08 13.49 -0.75
N ARG A 149 -5.52 13.40 -1.96
CA ARG A 149 -4.69 14.47 -2.52
C ARG A 149 -5.44 15.79 -2.67
N LYS A 150 -6.72 15.74 -3.08
CA LYS A 150 -7.57 16.93 -3.15
C LYS A 150 -7.72 17.63 -1.79
N ARG A 151 -7.95 16.88 -0.71
CA ARG A 151 -8.03 17.45 0.65
C ARG A 151 -6.70 18.00 1.14
N GLU A 152 -5.59 17.33 0.83
CA GLU A 152 -4.24 17.81 1.16
C GLU A 152 -4.00 19.18 0.52
N TRP A 153 -4.36 19.37 -0.76
CA TRP A 153 -4.26 20.68 -1.41
C TRP A 153 -5.18 21.73 -0.80
N GLU A 154 -6.42 21.38 -0.45
CA GLU A 154 -7.34 22.28 0.26
C GLU A 154 -6.76 22.72 1.63
N ALA A 155 -5.99 21.85 2.29
CA ALA A 155 -5.26 22.13 3.52
C ALA A 155 -3.92 22.86 3.31
N GLY A 156 -3.51 23.11 2.05
CA GLY A 156 -2.24 23.76 1.72
C GLY A 156 -1.01 22.86 1.84
N GLU A 157 -1.18 21.54 1.89
CA GLU A 157 -0.08 20.57 1.98
C GLU A 157 0.59 20.39 0.60
N GLN A 158 1.90 20.60 0.56
CA GLN A 158 2.69 20.41 -0.66
C GLN A 158 3.06 18.93 -0.88
N LEU A 159 3.36 18.22 0.22
CA LEU A 159 3.69 16.80 0.22
C LEU A 159 2.41 15.98 0.28
N THR A 160 2.42 14.78 -0.29
CA THR A 160 1.26 13.88 -0.24
C THR A 160 1.50 12.65 0.62
N HIS A 161 0.45 12.22 1.31
CA HIS A 161 0.37 10.96 2.04
C HIS A 161 -0.25 9.84 1.20
N CYS A 162 -0.65 10.11 -0.04
CA CYS A 162 -1.18 9.11 -0.96
C CYS A 162 -0.16 8.03 -1.31
N VAL A 163 1.13 8.35 -1.22
CA VAL A 163 2.23 7.38 -1.34
C VAL A 163 2.89 7.21 0.02
N SER A 164 3.04 5.95 0.42
CA SER A 164 3.69 5.59 1.68
C SER A 164 4.56 4.35 1.49
N MET A 165 5.54 4.18 2.36
CA MET A 165 6.43 3.02 2.39
C MET A 165 6.57 2.51 3.81
N ILE A 166 6.20 1.25 4.03
CA ILE A 166 6.42 0.56 5.30
C ILE A 166 7.67 -0.28 5.13
N ILE A 167 8.70 0.00 5.91
CA ILE A 167 9.99 -0.70 5.84
C ILE A 167 10.04 -1.73 6.95
N THR A 168 10.46 -2.94 6.59
CA THR A 168 10.67 -4.06 7.49
C THR A 168 12.07 -4.64 7.28
N LYS A 169 12.42 -5.65 8.05
CA LYS A 169 13.72 -6.34 7.91
C LYS A 169 13.85 -7.10 6.59
N SER A 170 12.73 -7.53 6.00
CA SER A 170 12.72 -8.39 4.80
C SER A 170 12.52 -7.61 3.50
N GLY A 171 12.35 -6.29 3.57
CA GLY A 171 12.01 -5.46 2.43
C GLY A 171 11.16 -4.26 2.81
N ALA A 172 10.25 -3.89 1.92
CA ALA A 172 9.29 -2.84 2.18
C ALA A 172 7.99 -3.08 1.42
N ILE A 173 6.91 -2.44 1.88
CA ILE A 173 5.66 -2.34 1.16
C ILE A 173 5.45 -0.88 0.80
N ILE A 174 5.47 -0.58 -0.49
CA ILE A 174 5.08 0.74 -1.01
C ILE A 174 3.60 0.69 -1.33
N SER A 175 2.81 1.63 -0.81
CA SER A 175 1.38 1.71 -1.07
C SER A 175 0.99 3.04 -1.69
N ILE A 176 0.16 2.98 -2.73
CA ILE A 176 -0.31 4.09 -3.55
C ILE A 176 -1.84 4.16 -3.45
N SER A 177 -2.34 5.26 -2.90
CA SER A 177 -3.77 5.57 -2.80
C SER A 177 -4.21 6.33 -4.04
N LEU A 178 -5.24 5.80 -4.71
CA LEU A 178 -5.75 6.31 -5.97
C LEU A 178 -7.25 6.60 -5.88
N SER A 179 -7.78 7.31 -6.86
CA SER A 179 -9.22 7.30 -7.12
C SER A 179 -9.67 5.89 -7.56
N LEU A 180 -10.96 5.56 -7.40
CA LEU A 180 -11.48 4.28 -7.84
C LEU A 180 -11.34 4.10 -9.37
N GLU A 181 -11.62 5.16 -10.14
CA GLU A 181 -11.61 5.13 -11.60
C GLU A 181 -10.19 4.89 -12.13
N SER A 182 -9.25 5.76 -11.76
CA SER A 182 -7.83 5.63 -12.14
C SER A 182 -7.22 4.34 -11.59
N GLY A 183 -7.66 3.92 -10.40
CA GLY A 183 -7.28 2.64 -9.79
C GLY A 183 -7.69 1.43 -10.62
N ILE A 184 -8.92 1.41 -11.16
CA ILE A 184 -9.40 0.35 -12.06
C ILE A 184 -8.61 0.36 -13.38
N GLN A 185 -8.31 1.54 -13.93
CA GLN A 185 -7.51 1.66 -15.15
C GLN A 185 -6.10 1.05 -14.95
N ILE A 186 -5.42 1.42 -13.86
CA ILE A 186 -4.10 0.86 -13.53
C ILE A 186 -4.18 -0.64 -13.26
N GLN A 187 -5.20 -1.08 -12.51
CA GLN A 187 -5.44 -2.51 -12.28
C GLN A 187 -5.57 -3.28 -13.60
N ASN A 188 -6.33 -2.80 -14.56
CA ASN A 188 -6.48 -3.49 -15.84
C ASN A 188 -5.13 -3.63 -16.56
N MET A 189 -4.25 -2.63 -16.49
CA MET A 189 -2.92 -2.75 -17.09
C MET A 189 -2.00 -3.71 -16.33
N LEU A 190 -2.13 -3.83 -15.01
CA LEU A 190 -1.27 -4.68 -14.17
C LEU A 190 -1.55 -6.18 -14.30
N TYR A 191 -2.81 -6.57 -14.53
CA TYR A 191 -3.24 -7.98 -14.45
C TYR A 191 -3.69 -8.58 -15.78
N THR A 192 -3.47 -7.87 -16.90
CA THR A 192 -3.69 -8.38 -18.26
C THR A 192 -2.34 -8.80 -18.87
#